data_AF-B2W4Z6-F1
#
_entry.id   AF-B2W4Z6-F1
#
_cell.length_a   1.000
_cell.length_b   1.000
_cell.length_c   1.000
_cell.angle_alpha   90.00
_cell.angle_beta   90.00
_cell.angle_gamma   90.00
#
_symmetry.space_group_name_H-M   'P 1'
#
loop_
_entity.id
_entity.type
_entity.pdbx_description
1 polymer ?
#
loop_
_entity_poly.entity_id
_entity_poly.type
_entity_poly.pdbx_seq_one_letter_code
_entity_poly.pdbx_strand_id
1 'polypeptide(L)'
;MGFGKFSCQLLLAAAISHARWIVPGARWRATDGTLVNAHAGGITVDQATGKYFWFGEYKVEGQVEGGGVSVYSSDDLATWEPHGLALKPIEGHPHIAPTDIIQRPKVVYSEGTGRYHMWWHADNSTYGELLQGLAVSDNITGPYSFVDATAPLGNWSQDFGLFMDQKDGRAYSLYSNGDRKEGRDVYITSFNENITALDEVIFRFNKFDLEAPTIVQTDKSYFALMSHKTGYRPNNVVAFRADSLSGPWSQPFVIAPLNTRTYNSQSGLNLRINGTQKTTYLYMGDQWDSISLWESRYIWLPLEIDEEKKSVELKWYDVYDLDLKTGEVTPIDGTTYYNKDATTIGDAYHQEATFASDGVIVTGIHGNDSKVTFSNIEGSGKPQWVSFYYQNTDDMGFGDQPGGSPDRIKGTWQLRRISSVIVNNKTEEVESLYQRDTHKGIILSTPLLLNLEKGSHNTITIGGLSNGQDVKGADIDRIVVYPPEE
;
A
#
# COMPACT_ATOMS: atom_id res chain seq x y z
N MET A 1 -63.18 -13.56 -19.22
CA MET A 1 -62.79 -13.30 -17.82
C MET A 1 -61.75 -14.33 -17.43
N GLY A 2 -60.47 -13.97 -17.48
CA GLY A 2 -59.35 -14.83 -17.10
C GLY A 2 -58.39 -14.03 -16.26
N PHE A 3 -58.33 -14.32 -14.96
CA PHE A 3 -57.36 -13.76 -14.04
C PHE A 3 -56.06 -14.56 -14.13
N GLY A 4 -55.02 -13.98 -14.73
CA GLY A 4 -53.65 -14.48 -14.64
C GLY A 4 -52.89 -13.70 -13.57
N LYS A 5 -52.64 -14.33 -12.42
CA LYS A 5 -51.71 -13.81 -11.39
C LYS A 5 -50.28 -14.00 -11.90
N PHE A 6 -49.58 -12.92 -12.21
CA PHE A 6 -48.12 -12.93 -12.29
C PHE A 6 -47.55 -12.67 -10.90
N SER A 7 -47.09 -13.73 -10.25
CA SER A 7 -46.28 -13.66 -9.04
C SER A 7 -44.83 -13.45 -9.48
N CYS A 8 -44.33 -12.22 -9.32
CA CYS A 8 -42.92 -11.92 -9.51
C CYS A 8 -42.18 -12.33 -8.23
N GLN A 9 -41.61 -13.54 -8.20
CA GLN A 9 -40.65 -13.93 -7.17
C GLN A 9 -39.30 -13.31 -7.54
N LEU A 10 -38.96 -12.18 -6.92
CA LEU A 10 -37.57 -11.72 -6.83
C LEU A 10 -36.79 -12.74 -5.99
N LEU A 11 -36.00 -13.57 -6.65
CA LEU A 11 -34.88 -14.26 -6.01
C LEU A 11 -33.78 -13.21 -5.78
N LEU A 12 -33.76 -12.60 -4.58
CA LEU A 12 -32.52 -12.04 -4.06
C LEU A 12 -31.59 -13.22 -3.77
N ALA A 13 -30.71 -13.53 -4.72
CA ALA A 13 -29.49 -14.25 -4.39
C ALA A 13 -28.60 -13.26 -3.64
N ALA A 14 -28.70 -13.24 -2.31
CA ALA A 14 -27.65 -12.69 -1.48
C ALA A 14 -26.44 -13.62 -1.69
N ALA A 15 -25.54 -13.24 -2.60
CA ALA A 15 -24.20 -13.81 -2.60
C ALA A 15 -23.60 -13.42 -1.25
N ILE A 16 -23.52 -14.38 -0.33
CA ILE A 16 -22.70 -14.24 0.87
C ILE A 16 -21.28 -14.29 0.33
N SER A 17 -20.75 -13.14 -0.08
CA SER A 17 -19.31 -12.98 -0.27
C SER A 17 -18.72 -13.12 1.12
N HIS A 18 -18.07 -14.25 1.40
CA HIS A 18 -17.24 -14.34 2.60
C HIS A 18 -16.12 -13.32 2.44
N ALA A 19 -16.00 -12.40 3.40
CA ALA A 19 -14.95 -11.39 3.39
C ALA A 19 -13.59 -12.08 3.34
N ARG A 20 -12.77 -11.68 2.37
CA ARG A 20 -11.39 -12.13 2.26
C ARG A 20 -10.54 -11.37 3.29
N TRP A 21 -9.50 -11.99 3.82
CA TRP A 21 -8.59 -11.31 4.76
C TRP A 21 -7.73 -10.28 4.03
N ILE A 22 -7.35 -9.22 4.74
CA ILE A 22 -6.35 -8.27 4.27
C ILE A 22 -4.96 -8.80 4.67
N VAL A 23 -4.08 -8.93 3.67
CA VAL A 23 -2.74 -9.51 3.83
C VAL A 23 -1.69 -8.53 3.28
N PRO A 24 -1.14 -7.64 4.13
CA PRO A 24 -0.15 -6.64 3.72
C PRO A 24 1.08 -7.27 3.06
N GLY A 25 1.53 -6.70 1.95
CA GLY A 25 2.72 -7.17 1.22
C GLY A 25 2.46 -8.31 0.24
N ALA A 26 1.26 -8.93 0.26
CA ALA A 26 0.90 -9.99 -0.67
C ALA A 26 0.67 -9.49 -2.10
N ARG A 27 0.78 -10.42 -3.06
CA ARG A 27 0.30 -10.24 -4.45
C ARG A 27 -1.23 -10.31 -4.46
N TRP A 28 -1.89 -9.17 -4.30
CA TRP A 28 -3.34 -9.11 -4.35
C TRP A 28 -3.83 -9.38 -5.78
N ARG A 29 -4.78 -10.29 -5.91
CA ARG A 29 -5.41 -10.66 -7.18
C ARG A 29 -6.85 -10.19 -7.19
N ALA A 30 -7.25 -9.62 -8.31
CA ALA A 30 -8.63 -9.26 -8.58
C ALA A 30 -9.48 -10.51 -8.86
N THR A 31 -10.80 -10.35 -8.94
CA THR A 31 -11.74 -11.47 -9.18
C THR A 31 -11.55 -12.17 -10.53
N ASP A 32 -10.89 -11.52 -11.50
CA ASP A 32 -10.52 -12.11 -12.79
C ASP A 32 -9.14 -12.82 -12.78
N GLY A 33 -8.48 -12.86 -11.62
CA GLY A 33 -7.17 -13.48 -11.41
C GLY A 33 -5.96 -12.60 -11.75
N THR A 34 -6.18 -11.41 -12.33
CA THR A 34 -5.10 -10.44 -12.61
C THR A 34 -4.58 -9.83 -11.32
N LEU A 35 -3.35 -9.30 -11.35
CA LEU A 35 -2.85 -8.52 -10.21
C LEU A 35 -3.63 -7.22 -10.08
N VAL A 36 -3.97 -6.86 -8.86
CA VAL A 36 -4.49 -5.52 -8.58
C VAL A 36 -3.38 -4.51 -8.83
N ASN A 37 -3.65 -3.53 -9.69
CA ASN A 37 -2.70 -2.52 -10.14
C ASN A 37 -3.34 -1.14 -9.99
N ALA A 38 -3.34 -0.61 -8.76
CA ALA A 38 -3.98 0.63 -8.35
C ALA A 38 -3.11 1.38 -7.32
N HIS A 39 -1.86 1.64 -7.71
CA HIS A 39 -0.85 2.19 -6.80
C HIS A 39 -1.11 3.65 -6.45
N ALA A 40 -0.67 4.08 -5.25
CA ALA A 40 -0.74 5.45 -4.73
C ALA A 40 -2.15 6.09 -4.77
N GLY A 41 -3.15 5.23 -4.84
CA GLY A 41 -4.50 5.55 -5.26
C GLY A 41 -5.39 6.24 -4.22
N GLY A 42 -6.69 6.22 -4.48
CA GLY A 42 -7.75 6.73 -3.62
C GLY A 42 -8.93 5.77 -3.56
N ILE A 43 -9.62 5.74 -2.43
CA ILE A 43 -10.91 5.06 -2.26
C ILE A 43 -12.02 6.10 -2.29
N THR A 44 -12.99 5.90 -3.17
CA THR A 44 -14.25 6.65 -3.21
C THR A 44 -15.38 5.72 -2.86
N VAL A 45 -16.24 6.12 -1.91
CA VAL A 45 -17.44 5.35 -1.57
C VAL A 45 -18.60 5.87 -2.39
N ASP A 46 -19.24 4.97 -3.14
CA ASP A 46 -20.49 5.29 -3.81
C ASP A 46 -21.60 5.53 -2.77
N GLN A 47 -22.17 6.73 -2.79
CA GLN A 47 -23.19 7.14 -1.82
C GLN A 47 -24.50 6.36 -1.98
N ALA A 48 -24.79 5.85 -3.18
CA ALA A 48 -26.04 5.13 -3.45
C ALA A 48 -25.99 3.68 -2.94
N THR A 49 -24.85 3.00 -3.11
CA THR A 49 -24.70 1.57 -2.82
C THR A 49 -23.88 1.28 -1.57
N GLY A 50 -23.03 2.21 -1.13
CA GLY A 50 -22.02 1.98 -0.10
C GLY A 50 -20.79 1.21 -0.60
N LYS A 51 -20.72 0.87 -1.90
CA LYS A 51 -19.60 0.11 -2.47
C LYS A 51 -18.34 0.99 -2.55
N TYR A 52 -17.19 0.38 -2.30
CA TYR A 52 -15.89 1.04 -2.37
C TYR A 52 -15.32 0.95 -3.78
N PHE A 53 -14.80 2.06 -4.29
CA PHE A 53 -14.11 2.14 -5.58
C PHE A 53 -12.68 2.58 -5.37
N TRP A 54 -11.74 1.73 -5.76
CA TRP A 54 -10.31 1.99 -5.65
C TRP A 54 -9.74 2.41 -7.00
N PHE A 55 -9.34 3.67 -7.08
CA PHE A 55 -8.64 4.25 -8.21
C PHE A 55 -7.16 4.27 -7.91
N GLY A 56 -6.31 4.00 -8.89
CA GLY A 56 -4.89 4.14 -8.69
C GLY A 56 -4.10 4.16 -9.98
N GLU A 57 -2.81 4.43 -9.86
CA GLU A 57 -1.88 4.41 -10.97
C GLU A 57 -1.82 3.01 -11.58
N TYR A 58 -2.11 2.90 -12.87
CA TYR A 58 -1.87 1.68 -13.60
C TYR A 58 -0.41 1.66 -14.06
N LYS A 59 0.44 0.87 -13.42
CA LYS A 59 1.85 0.72 -13.77
C LYS A 59 2.02 -0.40 -14.78
N VAL A 60 2.43 -0.06 -16.00
CA VAL A 60 2.66 -1.03 -17.09
C VAL A 60 3.94 -1.82 -16.80
N GLU A 61 3.91 -3.13 -17.05
CA GLU A 61 5.09 -3.98 -16.88
C GLU A 61 6.28 -3.46 -17.70
N GLY A 62 7.43 -3.34 -17.03
CA GLY A 62 8.66 -2.83 -17.64
C GLY A 62 8.70 -1.31 -17.87
N GLN A 63 7.70 -0.56 -17.42
CA GLN A 63 7.63 0.90 -17.56
C GLN A 63 7.54 1.60 -16.19
N VAL A 64 7.97 2.86 -16.13
CA VAL A 64 7.84 3.71 -14.94
C VAL A 64 6.49 4.41 -14.91
N GLU A 65 6.01 4.87 -16.08
CA GLU A 65 4.75 5.59 -16.26
C GLU A 65 4.03 5.15 -17.53
N GLY A 66 2.85 5.73 -17.80
CA GLY A 66 2.18 5.62 -19.10
C GLY A 66 0.93 4.74 -19.16
N GLY A 67 0.45 4.25 -18.00
CA GLY A 67 -0.73 3.38 -17.95
C GLY A 67 -2.06 4.05 -17.63
N GLY A 68 -2.05 5.30 -17.14
CA GLY A 68 -3.26 6.02 -16.72
C GLY A 68 -3.78 5.58 -15.36
N VAL A 69 -5.10 5.59 -15.18
CA VAL A 69 -5.75 5.31 -13.89
C VAL A 69 -6.67 4.10 -14.01
N SER A 70 -6.41 3.06 -13.25
CA SER A 70 -7.29 1.89 -13.12
C SER A 70 -8.41 2.15 -12.09
N VAL A 71 -9.48 1.36 -12.15
CA VAL A 71 -10.51 1.33 -11.11
C VAL A 71 -10.96 -0.08 -10.79
N TYR A 72 -11.09 -0.36 -9.49
CA TYR A 72 -11.64 -1.59 -8.94
C TYR A 72 -12.80 -1.26 -8.01
N SER A 73 -13.73 -2.21 -7.80
CA SER A 73 -14.79 -2.08 -6.79
C SER A 73 -14.76 -3.22 -5.79
N SER A 74 -15.16 -2.96 -4.55
CA SER A 74 -15.21 -3.95 -3.48
C SER A 74 -16.34 -3.65 -2.51
N ASP A 75 -16.93 -4.71 -1.95
CA ASP A 75 -17.90 -4.63 -0.84
C ASP A 75 -17.23 -4.84 0.53
N ASP A 76 -16.00 -5.36 0.57
CA ASP A 76 -15.29 -5.83 1.78
C ASP A 76 -13.86 -5.27 1.94
N LEU A 77 -13.38 -4.43 1.00
CA LEU A 77 -12.02 -3.90 0.90
C LEU A 77 -10.91 -4.96 0.68
N ALA A 78 -11.26 -6.21 0.43
CA ALA A 78 -10.31 -7.30 0.24
C ALA A 78 -10.49 -8.02 -1.11
N THR A 79 -11.73 -8.15 -1.57
CA THR A 79 -12.12 -8.73 -2.85
C THR A 79 -12.36 -7.63 -3.87
N TRP A 80 -11.51 -7.54 -4.90
CA TRP A 80 -11.50 -6.44 -5.86
C TRP A 80 -11.98 -6.88 -7.24
N GLU A 81 -13.10 -6.31 -7.69
CA GLU A 81 -13.64 -6.48 -9.05
C GLU A 81 -13.05 -5.41 -9.98
N PRO A 82 -12.39 -5.78 -11.09
CA PRO A 82 -11.76 -4.83 -12.00
C PRO A 82 -12.77 -4.20 -12.97
N HIS A 83 -12.64 -2.89 -13.21
CA HIS A 83 -13.47 -2.12 -14.16
C HIS A 83 -12.68 -1.52 -15.33
N GLY A 84 -11.39 -1.86 -15.43
CA GLY A 84 -10.48 -1.34 -16.46
C GLY A 84 -9.91 0.03 -16.11
N LEU A 85 -9.58 0.82 -17.14
CA LEU A 85 -9.00 2.16 -16.97
C LEU A 85 -10.11 3.22 -16.88
N ALA A 86 -10.21 3.88 -15.72
CA ALA A 86 -11.03 5.07 -15.50
C ALA A 86 -10.56 6.25 -16.35
N LEU A 87 -9.24 6.49 -16.40
CA LEU A 87 -8.61 7.50 -17.24
C LEU A 87 -7.57 6.82 -18.14
N LYS A 88 -7.79 6.88 -19.46
CA LYS A 88 -6.86 6.32 -20.45
C LYS A 88 -5.91 7.41 -20.94
N PRO A 89 -4.60 7.11 -21.05
CA PRO A 89 -3.68 7.99 -21.74
C PRO A 89 -4.08 8.21 -23.21
N ILE A 90 -3.77 9.38 -23.75
CA ILE A 90 -4.09 9.77 -25.13
C ILE A 90 -2.80 10.15 -25.84
N GLU A 91 -2.45 9.41 -26.89
CA GLU A 91 -1.25 9.68 -27.69
C GLU A 91 -1.20 11.13 -28.19
N GLY A 92 -0.06 11.79 -27.96
CA GLY A 92 0.17 13.19 -28.33
C GLY A 92 -0.63 14.23 -27.54
N HIS A 93 -1.38 13.83 -26.50
CA HIS A 93 -2.00 14.78 -25.59
C HIS A 93 -0.93 15.51 -24.75
N PRO A 94 -1.06 16.82 -24.48
CA PRO A 94 -0.01 17.59 -23.80
C PRO A 94 0.24 17.24 -22.33
N HIS A 95 -0.72 16.59 -21.65
CA HIS A 95 -0.66 16.33 -20.19
C HIS A 95 -1.10 14.92 -19.76
N ILE A 96 -1.53 14.07 -20.71
CA ILE A 96 -1.96 12.69 -20.41
C ILE A 96 -1.55 11.73 -21.53
N ALA A 97 -0.48 12.02 -22.26
CA ALA A 97 0.14 11.04 -23.15
C ALA A 97 0.80 9.93 -22.32
N PRO A 98 1.10 8.76 -22.93
CA PRO A 98 1.86 7.71 -22.24
C PRO A 98 3.24 8.15 -21.72
N THR A 99 3.78 9.27 -22.20
CA THR A 99 5.03 9.87 -21.73
C THR A 99 4.87 10.78 -20.52
N ASP A 100 3.62 11.13 -20.18
CA ASP A 100 3.29 12.03 -19.08
C ASP A 100 3.09 11.25 -17.79
N ILE A 101 3.17 11.98 -16.69
CA ILE A 101 3.05 11.47 -15.33
C ILE A 101 1.61 11.69 -14.87
N ILE A 102 0.96 10.59 -14.49
CA ILE A 102 -0.38 10.59 -13.90
C ILE A 102 -0.26 9.86 -12.57
N GLN A 103 0.03 10.61 -11.50
CA GLN A 103 0.33 10.04 -10.18
C GLN A 103 -0.69 10.42 -9.11
N ARG A 104 -0.88 9.50 -8.16
CA ARG A 104 -1.71 9.65 -6.95
C ARG A 104 -3.16 10.09 -7.19
N PRO A 105 -3.90 9.50 -8.15
CA PRO A 105 -5.25 9.94 -8.46
C PRO A 105 -6.17 9.82 -7.24
N LYS A 106 -7.04 10.81 -7.06
CA LYS A 106 -8.11 10.84 -6.06
C LYS A 106 -9.41 11.24 -6.75
N VAL A 107 -10.49 10.53 -6.43
CA VAL A 107 -11.81 10.76 -7.01
C VAL A 107 -12.78 11.19 -5.92
N VAL A 108 -13.59 12.19 -6.22
CA VAL A 108 -14.64 12.72 -5.34
C VAL A 108 -15.88 13.06 -6.15
N TYR A 109 -17.06 12.84 -5.57
CA TYR A 109 -18.32 13.31 -6.17
C TYR A 109 -18.51 14.79 -5.87
N SER A 110 -18.76 15.60 -6.91
CA SER A 110 -19.10 17.01 -6.78
C SER A 110 -20.61 17.17 -6.88
N GLU A 111 -21.26 17.51 -5.76
CA GLU A 111 -22.71 17.72 -5.73
C GLU A 111 -23.14 18.88 -6.63
N GLY A 112 -22.34 19.96 -6.67
CA GLY A 112 -22.64 21.15 -7.45
C GLY A 112 -22.63 20.93 -8.97
N THR A 113 -21.83 19.97 -9.46
CA THR A 113 -21.82 19.59 -10.88
C THR A 113 -22.63 18.33 -11.17
N GLY A 114 -22.91 17.51 -10.15
CA GLY A 114 -23.52 16.20 -10.28
C GLY A 114 -22.60 15.14 -10.87
N ARG A 115 -21.27 15.34 -10.85
CA ARG A 115 -20.27 14.52 -11.54
C ARG A 115 -19.15 14.06 -10.60
N TYR A 116 -18.48 12.98 -10.97
CA TYR A 116 -17.24 12.56 -10.32
C TYR A 116 -16.06 13.32 -10.91
N HIS A 117 -15.25 13.88 -10.03
CA HIS A 117 -14.05 14.64 -10.36
C HIS A 117 -12.82 13.85 -9.91
N MET A 118 -11.92 13.58 -10.84
CA MET A 118 -10.62 12.97 -10.60
C MET A 118 -9.55 14.05 -10.61
N TRP A 119 -8.79 14.12 -9.53
CA TRP A 119 -7.64 15.00 -9.37
C TRP A 119 -6.37 14.19 -9.16
N TRP A 120 -5.23 14.65 -9.69
CA TRP A 120 -3.96 13.93 -9.59
C TRP A 120 -2.77 14.89 -9.75
N HIS A 121 -1.57 14.39 -9.47
CA HIS A 121 -0.31 15.05 -9.83
C HIS A 121 -0.04 14.87 -11.32
N ALA A 122 -0.19 15.95 -12.08
CA ALA A 122 0.09 15.99 -13.52
C ALA A 122 1.50 16.54 -13.77
N ASP A 123 2.29 15.80 -14.54
CA ASP A 123 3.64 16.22 -14.89
C ASP A 123 4.13 15.61 -16.19
N ASN A 124 5.34 15.99 -16.58
CA ASN A 124 6.11 15.31 -17.62
C ASN A 124 7.26 14.50 -17.00
N SER A 125 7.94 13.69 -17.82
CA SER A 125 9.05 12.83 -17.36
C SER A 125 10.24 13.54 -16.68
N THR A 126 10.32 14.87 -16.75
CA THR A 126 11.36 15.66 -16.06
C THR A 126 10.94 16.18 -14.68
N TYR A 127 9.69 15.93 -14.25
CA TYR A 127 9.08 16.52 -13.05
C TYR A 127 9.19 18.06 -13.03
N GLY A 128 8.91 18.66 -14.20
CA GLY A 128 9.14 20.08 -14.47
C GLY A 128 7.88 20.92 -14.53
N GLU A 129 6.70 20.32 -14.72
CA GLU A 129 5.43 21.06 -14.82
C GLU A 129 4.84 21.35 -13.45
N LEU A 130 4.85 20.33 -12.58
CA LEU A 130 4.36 20.40 -11.20
C LEU A 130 2.91 20.93 -11.11
N LEU A 131 1.98 20.27 -11.82
CA LEU A 131 0.58 20.69 -11.97
C LEU A 131 -0.39 19.73 -11.25
N GLN A 132 -1.64 20.20 -11.09
CA GLN A 132 -2.78 19.37 -10.70
C GLN A 132 -3.68 19.15 -11.92
N GLY A 133 -3.85 17.88 -12.30
CA GLY A 133 -4.77 17.50 -13.35
C GLY A 133 -6.20 17.38 -12.85
N LEU A 134 -7.18 17.72 -13.70
CA LEU A 134 -8.60 17.52 -13.48
C LEU A 134 -9.22 16.76 -14.66
N ALA A 135 -9.97 15.71 -14.35
CA ALA A 135 -10.81 14.98 -15.28
C ALA A 135 -12.16 14.69 -14.65
N VAL A 136 -13.22 14.55 -15.45
CA VAL A 136 -14.60 14.42 -14.97
C VAL A 136 -15.35 13.28 -15.64
N SER A 137 -16.27 12.66 -14.92
CA SER A 137 -17.18 11.64 -15.45
C SER A 137 -18.55 11.69 -14.78
N ASP A 138 -19.58 11.26 -15.51
CA ASP A 138 -20.93 11.07 -14.94
C ASP A 138 -21.04 9.73 -14.19
N ASN A 139 -20.11 8.79 -14.43
CA ASN A 139 -20.07 7.48 -13.78
C ASN A 139 -18.82 7.35 -12.91
N ILE A 140 -18.93 6.76 -11.73
CA ILE A 140 -17.81 6.59 -10.81
C ILE A 140 -16.64 5.84 -11.45
N THR A 141 -16.90 4.78 -12.21
CA THR A 141 -15.88 3.99 -12.92
C THR A 141 -15.37 4.64 -14.21
N GLY A 142 -15.93 5.78 -14.62
CA GLY A 142 -15.54 6.47 -15.84
C GLY A 142 -16.32 6.02 -17.09
N PRO A 143 -15.76 6.21 -18.29
CA PRO A 143 -14.46 6.86 -18.53
C PRO A 143 -14.48 8.33 -18.11
N TYR A 144 -13.33 8.81 -17.63
CA TYR A 144 -13.11 10.22 -17.30
C TYR A 144 -12.59 10.97 -18.52
N SER A 145 -13.05 12.21 -18.68
CA SER A 145 -12.59 13.13 -19.72
C SER A 145 -11.72 14.20 -19.10
N PHE A 146 -10.51 14.37 -19.63
CA PHE A 146 -9.59 15.45 -19.23
C PHE A 146 -10.28 16.82 -19.37
N VAL A 147 -10.04 17.69 -18.40
CA VAL A 147 -10.53 19.08 -18.37
C VAL A 147 -9.36 20.05 -18.44
N ASP A 148 -8.43 19.97 -17.49
CA ASP A 148 -7.32 20.92 -17.38
C ASP A 148 -6.15 20.36 -16.55
N ALA A 149 -4.99 20.99 -16.64
CA ALA A 149 -3.83 20.78 -15.78
C ALA A 149 -3.30 22.14 -15.30
N THR A 150 -3.40 22.42 -14.00
CA THR A 150 -3.23 23.78 -13.46
C THR A 150 -2.30 23.86 -12.27
N ALA A 151 -1.58 24.98 -12.16
CA ALA A 151 -0.74 25.29 -11.01
C ALA A 151 -1.62 25.76 -9.83
N PRO A 152 -1.50 25.18 -8.62
CA PRO A 152 -2.38 25.49 -7.50
C PRO A 152 -2.16 26.89 -6.92
N LEU A 153 -3.02 27.85 -7.30
CA LEU A 153 -2.96 29.24 -6.86
C LEU A 153 -1.58 29.89 -7.09
N GLY A 154 -0.93 29.53 -8.20
CA GLY A 154 0.42 29.99 -8.55
C GLY A 154 1.58 29.28 -7.80
N ASN A 155 1.29 28.30 -6.94
CA ASN A 155 2.29 27.38 -6.39
C ASN A 155 2.55 26.20 -7.33
N TRP A 156 3.47 25.31 -6.94
CA TRP A 156 3.72 24.03 -7.59
C TRP A 156 3.00 22.90 -6.87
N SER A 157 2.69 21.82 -7.60
CA SER A 157 2.15 20.57 -7.07
C SER A 157 2.95 19.39 -7.57
N GLN A 158 3.50 18.60 -6.66
CA GLN A 158 4.04 17.28 -6.97
C GLN A 158 3.11 16.25 -6.33
N ASP A 159 3.59 15.44 -5.39
CA ASP A 159 2.80 14.45 -4.66
C ASP A 159 1.47 15.02 -4.16
N PHE A 160 0.39 14.35 -4.56
CA PHE A 160 -0.98 14.82 -4.41
C PHE A 160 -1.81 13.93 -3.47
N GLY A 161 -2.70 14.56 -2.74
CA GLY A 161 -3.76 13.95 -1.95
C GLY A 161 -5.02 14.82 -1.98
N LEU A 162 -6.15 14.22 -1.61
CA LEU A 162 -7.45 14.90 -1.49
C LEU A 162 -8.10 14.43 -0.20
N PHE A 163 -8.60 15.38 0.59
CA PHE A 163 -9.25 15.13 1.86
C PHE A 163 -10.65 15.73 1.88
N MET A 164 -11.64 14.92 2.25
CA MET A 164 -13.01 15.37 2.50
C MET A 164 -13.19 15.54 4.00
N ASP A 165 -13.43 16.77 4.46
CA ASP A 165 -13.66 17.05 5.86
C ASP A 165 -15.13 16.80 6.23
N GLN A 166 -15.36 15.88 7.16
CA GLN A 166 -16.70 15.53 7.62
C GLN A 166 -17.35 16.59 8.51
N LYS A 167 -16.58 17.52 9.07
CA LYS A 167 -17.08 18.56 9.97
C LYS A 167 -17.70 19.73 9.20
N ASP A 168 -17.16 20.08 8.03
CA ASP A 168 -17.66 21.20 7.22
C ASP A 168 -18.19 20.78 5.83
N GLY A 169 -17.97 19.52 5.41
CA GLY A 169 -18.41 18.98 4.12
C GLY A 169 -17.55 19.43 2.93
N ARG A 170 -16.41 20.09 3.16
CA ARG A 170 -15.56 20.65 2.10
C ARG A 170 -14.46 19.69 1.67
N ALA A 171 -14.04 19.85 0.42
CA ALA A 171 -12.89 19.16 -0.15
C ALA A 171 -11.62 20.02 -0.01
N TYR A 172 -10.50 19.36 0.26
CA TYR A 172 -9.18 19.97 0.39
C TYR A 172 -8.15 19.23 -0.46
N SER A 173 -7.38 19.98 -1.24
CA SER A 173 -6.19 19.53 -1.94
C SER A 173 -5.00 19.52 -0.99
N LEU A 174 -4.27 18.41 -0.98
CA LEU A 174 -3.05 18.21 -0.21
C LEU A 174 -1.91 18.04 -1.21
N TYR A 175 -0.87 18.86 -1.16
CA TYR A 175 0.22 18.73 -2.13
C TYR A 175 1.57 19.22 -1.62
N SER A 176 2.63 18.52 -2.05
CA SER A 176 4.01 18.98 -1.86
C SER A 176 4.42 19.95 -2.98
N ASN A 177 5.23 20.96 -2.64
CA ASN A 177 5.52 22.09 -3.53
C ASN A 177 6.84 21.92 -4.32
N GLY A 178 7.04 20.72 -4.87
CA GLY A 178 8.22 20.36 -5.67
C GLY A 178 9.51 20.18 -4.88
N ASP A 179 10.63 19.93 -5.58
CA ASP A 179 11.92 19.52 -4.98
C ASP A 179 12.93 20.66 -4.82
N ARG A 180 12.53 21.90 -5.13
CA ARG A 180 13.41 23.06 -5.01
C ARG A 180 13.58 23.45 -3.55
N LYS A 181 14.73 24.03 -3.20
CA LYS A 181 15.03 24.47 -1.83
C LYS A 181 13.98 25.42 -1.26
N GLU A 182 13.40 26.25 -2.12
CA GLU A 182 12.35 27.22 -1.79
C GLU A 182 10.95 26.60 -1.70
N GLY A 183 10.77 25.40 -2.27
CA GLY A 183 9.50 24.67 -2.39
C GLY A 183 9.35 23.47 -1.44
N ARG A 184 10.16 23.38 -0.38
CA ARG A 184 10.14 22.29 0.62
C ARG A 184 8.96 22.39 1.59
N ASP A 185 7.77 22.65 1.06
CA ASP A 185 6.54 22.86 1.78
C ASP A 185 5.47 21.86 1.37
N VAL A 186 4.52 21.61 2.26
CA VAL A 186 3.27 20.92 1.96
C VAL A 186 2.10 21.84 2.28
N TYR A 187 1.08 21.84 1.43
CA TYR A 187 -0.09 22.70 1.53
C TYR A 187 -1.36 21.92 1.83
N ILE A 188 -2.24 22.54 2.61
CA ILE A 188 -3.67 22.22 2.67
C ILE A 188 -4.40 23.40 2.03
N THR A 189 -5.08 23.16 0.92
CA THR A 189 -5.77 24.22 0.15
C THR A 189 -7.20 23.78 -0.12
N SER A 190 -8.20 24.61 0.20
CA SER A 190 -9.59 24.27 -0.05
C SER A 190 -9.93 24.31 -1.53
N PHE A 191 -10.79 23.41 -1.98
CA PHE A 191 -11.47 23.56 -3.27
C PHE A 191 -12.64 24.55 -3.16
N ASN A 192 -13.09 25.06 -4.33
CA ASN A 192 -14.39 25.70 -4.46
C ASN A 192 -15.53 24.67 -4.29
N GLU A 193 -16.77 25.16 -4.16
CA GLU A 193 -17.97 24.30 -3.93
C GLU A 193 -18.17 23.23 -5.02
N ASN A 194 -17.79 23.54 -6.27
CA ASN A 194 -17.92 22.62 -7.39
C ASN A 194 -16.74 21.65 -7.53
N ILE A 195 -15.71 21.76 -6.69
CA ILE A 195 -14.47 20.97 -6.76
C ILE A 195 -13.83 21.04 -8.17
N THR A 196 -13.87 22.21 -8.80
CA THR A 196 -13.28 22.46 -10.14
C THR A 196 -12.01 23.29 -10.10
N ALA A 197 -11.76 23.99 -8.99
CA ALA A 197 -10.58 24.81 -8.79
C ALA A 197 -10.31 24.99 -7.29
N LEU A 198 -9.09 25.41 -6.97
CA LEU A 198 -8.69 25.78 -5.61
C LEU A 198 -9.13 27.20 -5.27
N ASP A 199 -9.41 27.44 -3.99
CA ASP A 199 -9.98 28.69 -3.47
C ASP A 199 -8.99 29.38 -2.50
N GLU A 200 -8.68 28.74 -1.37
CA GLU A 200 -7.87 29.34 -0.30
C GLU A 200 -6.83 28.36 0.27
N VAL A 201 -5.61 28.85 0.49
CA VAL A 201 -4.59 28.12 1.26
C VAL A 201 -4.94 28.17 2.74
N ILE A 202 -5.31 27.04 3.31
CA ILE A 202 -5.72 26.91 4.72
C ILE A 202 -4.51 26.77 5.64
N PHE A 203 -3.51 26.00 5.21
CA PHE A 203 -2.29 25.80 5.98
C PHE A 203 -1.09 25.47 5.09
N ARG A 204 0.10 25.84 5.54
CA ARG A 204 1.39 25.51 4.93
C ARG A 204 2.33 24.91 5.97
N PHE A 205 2.71 23.65 5.78
CA PHE A 205 3.79 23.00 6.52
C PHE A 205 5.12 23.40 5.89
N ASN A 206 5.80 24.38 6.49
CA ASN A 206 6.99 24.97 5.89
C ASN A 206 8.30 24.27 6.29
N LYS A 207 9.17 24.04 5.31
CA LYS A 207 10.57 23.57 5.48
C LYS A 207 10.74 22.15 6.06
N PHE A 208 9.77 21.26 5.88
CA PHE A 208 9.89 19.87 6.33
C PHE A 208 10.41 18.90 5.26
N ASP A 209 10.33 19.27 3.97
CA ASP A 209 10.73 18.40 2.86
C ASP A 209 9.99 17.05 2.86
N LEU A 210 8.67 17.17 2.84
CA LEU A 210 7.74 16.05 2.93
C LEU A 210 6.92 15.93 1.64
N GLU A 211 6.37 14.75 1.43
CA GLU A 211 5.56 14.35 0.29
C GLU A 211 4.48 13.34 0.72
N ALA A 212 3.76 12.77 -0.25
CA ALA A 212 2.72 11.79 -0.06
C ALA A 212 1.66 12.15 1.00
N PRO A 213 1.07 13.37 0.97
CA PRO A 213 0.25 13.86 2.07
C PRO A 213 -1.14 13.23 2.12
N THR A 214 -1.59 12.89 3.33
CA THR A 214 -2.93 12.41 3.61
C THR A 214 -3.36 12.84 5.01
N ILE A 215 -4.67 12.91 5.28
CA ILE A 215 -5.22 13.32 6.59
C ILE A 215 -6.12 12.21 7.13
N VAL A 216 -5.89 11.86 8.39
CA VAL A 216 -6.83 11.11 9.22
C VAL A 216 -7.62 12.11 10.05
N GLN A 217 -8.94 12.01 10.01
CA GLN A 217 -9.82 12.84 10.82
C GLN A 217 -10.54 11.98 11.85
N THR A 218 -10.44 12.39 13.11
CA THR A 218 -11.31 11.90 14.18
C THR A 218 -12.39 12.93 14.49
N ASP A 219 -13.32 12.59 15.39
CA ASP A 219 -14.31 13.54 15.87
C ASP A 219 -13.68 14.76 16.58
N LYS A 220 -12.47 14.59 17.13
CA LYS A 220 -11.79 15.64 17.91
C LYS A 220 -10.71 16.35 17.11
N SER A 221 -9.90 15.61 16.34
CA SER A 221 -8.64 16.13 15.81
C SER A 221 -8.34 15.64 14.39
N TYR A 222 -7.29 16.21 13.81
CA TYR A 222 -6.75 15.86 12.51
C TYR A 222 -5.31 15.41 12.68
N PHE A 223 -4.94 14.35 11.97
CA PHE A 223 -3.56 13.88 11.85
C PHE A 223 -3.14 13.90 10.38
N ALA A 224 -2.21 14.78 10.01
CA ALA A 224 -1.65 14.82 8.67
C ALA A 224 -0.43 13.88 8.61
N LEU A 225 -0.49 12.86 7.76
CA LEU A 225 0.57 11.87 7.55
C LEU A 225 1.29 12.18 6.24
N MET A 226 2.62 12.14 6.27
CA MET A 226 3.48 12.46 5.13
C MET A 226 4.79 11.67 5.19
N SER A 227 5.35 11.30 4.05
CA SER A 227 6.69 10.72 3.96
C SER A 227 7.74 11.78 3.72
N HIS A 228 9.00 11.47 3.99
CA HIS A 228 10.12 12.26 3.47
C HIS A 228 10.33 12.01 1.97
N LYS A 229 11.06 12.91 1.31
CA LYS A 229 11.39 12.84 -0.12
C LYS A 229 12.60 11.95 -0.39
N THR A 230 12.36 10.64 -0.52
CA THR A 230 13.40 9.65 -0.83
C THR A 230 13.10 8.87 -2.13
N GLY A 231 12.21 9.41 -2.97
CA GLY A 231 11.72 8.74 -4.17
C GLY A 231 11.02 7.42 -3.79
N TYR A 232 11.25 6.36 -4.58
CA TYR A 232 10.68 5.04 -4.30
C TYR A 232 11.27 4.32 -3.07
N ARG A 233 12.32 4.86 -2.43
CA ARG A 233 12.87 4.25 -1.22
C ARG A 233 11.96 4.58 -0.03
N PRO A 234 11.54 3.60 0.78
CA PRO A 234 10.71 3.86 1.95
C PRO A 234 11.49 4.64 3.01
N ASN A 235 10.76 5.38 3.86
CA ASN A 235 11.29 6.11 5.00
C ASN A 235 10.28 6.09 6.17
N ASN A 236 10.63 6.73 7.28
CA ASN A 236 9.72 6.87 8.41
C ASN A 236 8.67 7.96 8.13
N VAL A 237 7.44 7.54 7.82
CA VAL A 237 6.28 8.42 7.70
C VAL A 237 6.07 9.12 9.05
N VAL A 238 5.83 10.42 8.98
CA VAL A 238 5.56 11.26 10.13
C VAL A 238 4.11 11.72 10.15
N ALA A 239 3.59 11.94 11.35
CA ALA A 239 2.31 12.56 11.60
C ALA A 239 2.47 13.93 12.26
N PHE A 240 1.59 14.86 11.90
CA PHE A 240 1.34 16.12 12.59
C PHE A 240 -0.07 16.09 13.13
N ARG A 241 -0.32 16.67 14.32
CA ARG A 241 -1.66 16.70 14.93
C ARG A 241 -2.16 18.13 15.10
N ALA A 242 -3.44 18.38 14.80
CA ALA A 242 -4.12 19.65 15.07
C ALA A 242 -5.61 19.46 15.45
N ASP A 243 -6.22 20.44 16.11
CA ASP A 243 -7.67 20.47 16.38
C ASP A 243 -8.47 21.13 15.23
N SER A 244 -7.78 21.85 14.33
CA SER A 244 -8.33 22.52 13.15
C SER A 244 -7.36 22.35 11.97
N LEU A 245 -7.86 22.29 10.73
CA LEU A 245 -7.02 22.24 9.53
C LEU A 245 -6.11 23.48 9.40
N SER A 246 -6.57 24.64 9.88
CA SER A 246 -5.78 25.89 9.93
C SER A 246 -4.68 25.87 11.00
N GLY A 247 -4.56 24.79 11.77
CA GLY A 247 -3.62 24.64 12.86
C GLY A 247 -4.05 25.33 14.17
N PRO A 248 -3.10 25.51 15.12
CA PRO A 248 -1.68 25.15 15.00
C PRO A 248 -1.47 23.63 14.92
N TRP A 249 -0.57 23.20 14.05
CA TRP A 249 -0.13 21.80 13.94
C TRP A 249 1.05 21.54 14.89
N SER A 250 1.14 20.32 15.43
CA SER A 250 2.23 19.88 16.30
C SER A 250 3.58 19.82 15.58
N GLN A 251 4.66 19.55 16.32
CA GLN A 251 5.87 18.99 15.70
C GLN A 251 5.58 17.58 15.13
N PRO A 252 6.28 17.17 14.06
CA PRO A 252 6.10 15.83 13.50
C PRO A 252 6.61 14.75 14.46
N PHE A 253 5.99 13.58 14.41
CA PHE A 253 6.44 12.36 15.08
C PHE A 253 6.22 11.15 14.19
N VAL A 254 7.05 10.11 14.34
CA VAL A 254 6.94 8.88 13.53
C VAL A 254 5.73 8.04 13.92
N ILE A 255 5.11 7.38 12.95
CA ILE A 255 3.88 6.58 13.17
C ILE A 255 4.11 5.07 13.32
N ALA A 256 5.33 4.60 13.11
CA ALA A 256 5.68 3.18 13.14
C ALA A 256 6.97 2.96 13.95
N PRO A 257 7.26 1.74 14.42
CA PRO A 257 8.53 1.44 15.07
C PRO A 257 9.71 1.89 14.22
N LEU A 258 10.68 2.54 14.87
CA LEU A 258 11.87 3.06 14.19
C LEU A 258 12.60 1.95 13.43
N ASN A 259 13.28 2.34 12.35
CA ASN A 259 14.06 1.47 11.46
C ASN A 259 13.22 0.45 10.65
N THR A 260 11.90 0.40 10.82
CA THR A 260 11.02 -0.35 9.90
C THR A 260 10.71 0.42 8.63
N ARG A 261 10.93 1.75 8.64
CA ARG A 261 10.58 2.68 7.54
C ARG A 261 9.11 2.52 7.17
N THR A 262 8.26 2.61 8.19
CA THR A 262 6.82 2.42 8.07
C THR A 262 6.48 1.05 7.48
N TYR A 263 7.14 0.00 8.00
CA TYR A 263 7.06 -1.37 7.46
C TYR A 263 7.35 -1.44 5.95
N ASN A 264 8.41 -0.74 5.51
CA ASN A 264 8.78 -0.57 4.11
C ASN A 264 7.62 -0.06 3.24
N SER A 265 6.93 0.99 3.68
CA SER A 265 5.85 1.61 2.90
C SER A 265 5.90 3.13 2.91
N GLN A 266 5.25 3.72 1.92
CA GLN A 266 5.01 5.16 1.80
C GLN A 266 3.49 5.42 1.89
N SER A 267 3.09 6.54 2.50
CA SER A 267 1.68 6.91 2.58
C SER A 267 1.05 7.07 1.18
N GLY A 268 -0.21 6.65 1.04
CA GLY A 268 -1.01 6.86 -0.18
C GLY A 268 -2.37 7.49 0.14
N LEU A 269 -3.11 6.87 1.05
CA LEU A 269 -4.42 7.31 1.53
C LEU A 269 -4.61 6.91 2.99
N ASN A 270 -5.55 7.56 3.68
CA ASN A 270 -6.17 7.00 4.89
C ASN A 270 -7.68 6.89 4.70
N LEU A 271 -8.27 5.80 5.18
CA LEU A 271 -9.70 5.56 5.12
C LEU A 271 -10.29 5.48 6.54
N ARG A 272 -11.35 6.25 6.79
CA ARG A 272 -12.16 6.16 8.01
C ARG A 272 -13.35 5.23 7.76
N ILE A 273 -13.48 4.19 8.58
CA ILE A 273 -14.57 3.21 8.54
C ILE A 273 -15.42 3.43 9.78
N ASN A 274 -16.65 3.90 9.57
CA ASN A 274 -17.61 4.15 10.65
C ASN A 274 -18.43 2.88 10.91
N GLY A 275 -17.82 1.95 11.64
CA GLY A 275 -18.49 0.74 12.08
C GLY A 275 -19.51 0.97 13.19
N THR A 276 -20.46 0.06 13.31
CA THR A 276 -21.51 0.07 14.34
C THR A 276 -20.99 -0.17 15.76
N GLN A 277 -19.81 -0.76 15.91
CA GLN A 277 -19.17 -1.00 17.21
C GLN A 277 -17.98 -0.08 17.47
N LYS A 278 -17.17 0.21 16.43
CA LYS A 278 -16.06 1.16 16.52
C LYS A 278 -15.78 1.84 15.19
N THR A 279 -15.18 3.03 15.26
CA THR A 279 -14.51 3.64 14.10
C THR A 279 -13.13 3.03 13.96
N THR A 280 -12.79 2.57 12.75
CA THR A 280 -11.45 2.11 12.40
C THR A 280 -10.85 3.04 11.36
N TYR A 281 -9.57 3.35 11.52
CA TYR A 281 -8.79 4.14 10.59
C TYR A 281 -7.79 3.22 9.93
N LEU A 282 -7.78 3.19 8.60
CA LEU A 282 -6.92 2.34 7.81
C LEU A 282 -5.88 3.21 7.10
N TYR A 283 -4.60 2.99 7.40
CA TYR A 283 -3.49 3.48 6.60
C TYR A 283 -3.38 2.63 5.35
N MET A 284 -3.28 3.26 4.20
CA MET A 284 -3.17 2.60 2.90
C MET A 284 -1.91 3.10 2.22
N GLY A 285 -0.82 2.34 2.36
CA GLY A 285 0.47 2.68 1.78
C GLY A 285 0.91 1.75 0.67
N ASP A 286 1.86 2.23 -0.12
CA ASP A 286 2.54 1.45 -1.16
C ASP A 286 3.93 1.05 -0.67
N GLN A 287 4.26 -0.23 -0.84
CA GLN A 287 5.62 -0.74 -0.78
C GLN A 287 6.17 -0.79 -2.21
N TRP A 288 6.72 0.34 -2.63
CA TRP A 288 7.24 0.54 -3.97
C TRP A 288 8.36 -0.42 -4.33
N ASP A 289 8.34 -0.84 -5.59
CA ASP A 289 9.41 -1.59 -6.22
C ASP A 289 10.00 -0.84 -7.41
N SER A 290 11.06 -0.05 -7.20
CA SER A 290 11.65 0.72 -8.30
C SER A 290 12.23 -0.15 -9.44
N ILE A 291 12.41 -1.46 -9.22
CA ILE A 291 12.89 -2.40 -10.24
C ILE A 291 11.70 -3.02 -11.01
N SER A 292 10.56 -3.21 -10.36
CA SER A 292 9.35 -3.79 -10.96
C SER A 292 8.08 -3.08 -10.47
N LEU A 293 7.91 -1.81 -10.86
CA LEU A 293 6.88 -0.91 -10.30
C LEU A 293 5.45 -1.45 -10.42
N TRP A 294 5.13 -2.09 -11.55
CA TRP A 294 3.87 -2.80 -11.82
C TRP A 294 3.53 -3.90 -10.80
N GLU A 295 4.53 -4.36 -10.06
CA GLU A 295 4.43 -5.40 -9.05
C GLU A 295 4.71 -4.83 -7.63
N SER A 296 4.60 -3.51 -7.45
CA SER A 296 4.63 -2.92 -6.11
C SER A 296 3.52 -3.49 -5.23
N ARG A 297 3.69 -3.45 -3.90
CA ARG A 297 2.76 -4.07 -2.95
C ARG A 297 1.99 -3.04 -2.15
N TYR A 298 0.91 -3.49 -1.53
CA TYR A 298 0.06 -2.68 -0.68
C TYR A 298 0.30 -3.03 0.78
N ILE A 299 0.54 -2.02 1.61
CA ILE A 299 0.68 -2.15 3.07
C ILE A 299 -0.50 -1.42 3.69
N TRP A 300 -1.59 -2.16 3.87
CA TRP A 300 -2.82 -1.64 4.46
C TRP A 300 -2.95 -2.11 5.90
N LEU A 301 -2.89 -1.17 6.84
CA LEU A 301 -2.78 -1.48 8.26
C LEU A 301 -3.66 -0.55 9.08
N PRO A 302 -4.26 -1.03 10.18
CA PRO A 302 -5.02 -0.19 11.07
C PRO A 302 -4.12 0.82 11.79
N LEU A 303 -4.64 2.02 11.98
CA LEU A 303 -4.06 3.06 12.80
C LEU A 303 -4.76 3.07 14.17
N GLU A 304 -3.98 2.96 15.24
CA GLU A 304 -4.44 3.19 16.60
C GLU A 304 -4.22 4.66 16.97
N ILE A 305 -5.31 5.35 17.31
CA ILE A 305 -5.29 6.74 17.72
C ILE A 305 -5.58 6.84 19.21
N ASP A 306 -4.68 7.49 19.93
CA ASP A 306 -4.87 7.85 21.34
C ASP A 306 -5.06 9.38 21.41
N GLU A 307 -6.32 9.79 21.56
CA GLU A 307 -6.69 11.22 21.64
C GLU A 307 -6.18 11.90 22.91
N GLU A 308 -5.98 11.15 24.01
CA GLU A 308 -5.46 11.70 25.26
C GLU A 308 -3.96 11.99 25.13
N LYS A 309 -3.21 11.02 24.58
CA LYS A 309 -1.77 11.18 24.29
C LYS A 309 -1.49 12.00 23.03
N LYS A 310 -2.52 12.27 22.21
CA LYS A 310 -2.43 12.95 20.91
C LYS A 310 -1.45 12.25 19.95
N SER A 311 -1.48 10.92 19.95
CA SER A 311 -0.58 10.08 19.16
C SER A 311 -1.37 9.17 18.23
N VAL A 312 -0.71 8.79 17.14
CA VAL A 312 -1.18 7.76 16.22
C VAL A 312 -0.05 6.75 15.99
N GLU A 313 -0.40 5.47 15.96
CA GLU A 313 0.55 4.38 15.72
C GLU A 313 -0.04 3.38 14.72
N LEU A 314 0.79 2.93 13.79
CA LEU A 314 0.47 1.90 12.82
C LEU A 314 0.64 0.52 13.46
N LYS A 315 -0.40 -0.32 13.41
CA LYS A 315 -0.34 -1.67 13.96
C LYS A 315 -0.15 -2.71 12.88
N TRP A 316 0.97 -3.44 12.97
CA TRP A 316 1.28 -4.53 12.07
C TRP A 316 0.42 -5.76 12.37
N TYR A 317 -0.27 -6.25 11.34
CA TYR A 317 -0.88 -7.57 11.29
C TYR A 317 -0.49 -8.21 9.97
N ASP A 318 0.06 -9.43 10.03
CA ASP A 318 0.42 -10.18 8.81
C ASP A 318 -0.82 -10.55 7.98
N VAL A 319 -1.88 -10.94 8.69
CA VAL A 319 -3.18 -11.35 8.16
C VAL A 319 -4.23 -10.88 9.15
N TYR A 320 -5.26 -10.18 8.68
CA TYR A 320 -6.37 -9.78 9.52
C TYR A 320 -7.69 -9.74 8.75
N ASP A 321 -8.78 -10.01 9.47
CA ASP A 321 -10.12 -9.75 9.00
C ASP A 321 -10.55 -8.32 9.40
N LEU A 322 -11.33 -7.67 8.53
CA LEU A 322 -11.87 -6.34 8.74
C LEU A 322 -13.37 -6.36 8.47
N ASP A 323 -14.16 -6.38 9.54
CA ASP A 323 -15.61 -6.28 9.43
C ASP A 323 -15.99 -4.81 9.24
N LEU A 324 -16.38 -4.44 8.01
CA LEU A 324 -16.77 -3.06 7.69
C LEU A 324 -18.06 -2.60 8.36
N LYS A 325 -18.94 -3.54 8.73
CA LYS A 325 -20.21 -3.23 9.40
C LYS A 325 -19.98 -2.91 10.87
N THR A 326 -19.13 -3.66 11.56
CA THR A 326 -18.82 -3.39 12.98
C THR A 326 -17.65 -2.42 13.15
N GLY A 327 -16.79 -2.33 12.14
CA GLY A 327 -15.51 -1.63 12.16
C GLY A 327 -14.42 -2.41 12.89
N GLU A 328 -14.64 -3.67 13.23
CA GLU A 328 -13.68 -4.47 13.99
C GLU A 328 -12.55 -5.00 13.10
N VAL A 329 -11.33 -4.98 13.65
CA VAL A 329 -10.15 -5.59 13.05
C VAL A 329 -9.78 -6.77 13.92
N THR A 330 -9.70 -7.95 13.31
CA THR A 330 -9.38 -9.20 14.00
C THR A 330 -8.13 -9.81 13.38
N PRO A 331 -6.97 -9.74 14.06
CA PRO A 331 -5.77 -10.44 13.62
C PRO A 331 -6.04 -11.94 13.55
N ILE A 332 -5.52 -12.61 12.52
CA ILE A 332 -5.65 -14.06 12.39
C ILE A 332 -4.44 -14.72 13.05
N ASP A 333 -4.70 -15.60 14.01
CA ASP A 333 -3.64 -16.38 14.65
C ASP A 333 -3.14 -17.49 13.73
N GLY A 334 -1.81 -17.61 13.59
CA GLY A 334 -1.16 -18.67 12.84
C GLY A 334 -0.29 -19.57 13.72
N THR A 335 0.11 -20.71 13.18
CA THR A 335 1.07 -21.61 13.82
C THR A 335 2.49 -21.20 13.44
N THR A 336 3.32 -20.90 14.43
CA THR A 336 4.71 -20.49 14.23
C THR A 336 5.65 -21.69 14.15
N TYR A 337 6.53 -21.69 13.16
CA TYR A 337 7.64 -22.62 13.02
C TYR A 337 8.95 -21.84 13.08
N TYR A 338 9.76 -22.11 14.10
CA TYR A 338 10.98 -21.36 14.38
C TYR A 338 12.18 -21.88 13.59
N ASN A 339 13.07 -20.97 13.21
CA ASN A 339 14.26 -21.33 12.46
C ASN A 339 15.13 -22.36 13.19
N LYS A 340 15.27 -22.31 14.52
CA LYS A 340 16.12 -23.24 15.30
C LYS A 340 15.79 -24.72 15.10
N ASP A 341 14.55 -25.04 14.71
CA ASP A 341 14.08 -26.40 14.48
C ASP A 341 14.13 -26.79 12.99
N ALA A 342 14.48 -25.84 12.11
CA ALA A 342 14.66 -26.06 10.68
C ALA A 342 16.04 -26.65 10.36
N THR A 343 16.09 -27.46 9.31
CA THR A 343 17.34 -28.04 8.82
C THR A 343 17.96 -27.16 7.75
N THR A 344 19.29 -27.14 7.66
CA THR A 344 20.00 -26.43 6.61
C THR A 344 20.84 -27.38 5.76
N ILE A 345 21.09 -26.99 4.51
CA ILE A 345 22.02 -27.67 3.59
C ILE A 345 22.97 -26.65 2.96
N GLY A 346 24.11 -27.13 2.46
CA GLY A 346 25.13 -26.27 1.85
C GLY A 346 25.77 -25.34 2.87
N ASP A 347 25.88 -24.07 2.50
CA ASP A 347 26.51 -23.03 3.33
C ASP A 347 25.52 -22.33 4.27
N ALA A 348 24.26 -22.74 4.33
CA ALA A 348 23.27 -22.15 5.21
C ALA A 348 23.48 -22.67 6.64
N TYR A 349 23.43 -21.76 7.62
CA TYR A 349 23.71 -22.09 9.01
C TYR A 349 22.93 -21.22 9.99
N HIS A 350 22.76 -21.75 11.19
CA HIS A 350 22.19 -21.05 12.35
C HIS A 350 23.22 -20.10 12.94
N GLN A 351 22.93 -18.80 12.93
CA GLN A 351 23.77 -17.74 13.47
C GLN A 351 23.12 -17.12 14.71
N GLU A 352 23.93 -16.81 15.72
CA GLU A 352 23.47 -16.05 16.88
C GLU A 352 22.95 -14.66 16.46
N ALA A 353 21.73 -14.33 16.86
CA ALA A 353 21.05 -13.09 16.56
C ALA A 353 20.08 -12.73 17.70
N THR A 354 20.54 -11.92 18.66
CA THR A 354 19.77 -11.57 19.87
C THR A 354 18.46 -10.82 19.61
N PHE A 355 18.29 -10.27 18.40
CA PHE A 355 17.06 -9.61 17.95
C PHE A 355 16.06 -10.58 17.30
N ALA A 356 16.49 -11.78 16.93
CA ALA A 356 15.66 -12.79 16.30
C ALA A 356 14.96 -13.67 17.37
N SER A 357 13.96 -14.43 16.94
CA SER A 357 13.28 -15.41 17.79
C SER A 357 14.27 -16.44 18.29
N ASP A 358 14.16 -16.80 19.57
CA ASP A 358 15.08 -17.73 20.25
C ASP A 358 16.57 -17.33 20.20
N GLY A 359 16.89 -16.09 19.80
CA GLY A 359 18.27 -15.62 19.71
C GLY A 359 19.07 -16.19 18.54
N VAL A 360 18.41 -16.79 17.54
CA VAL A 360 19.06 -17.43 16.38
C VAL A 360 18.35 -17.02 15.08
N ILE A 361 19.12 -16.88 14.00
CA ILE A 361 18.60 -16.67 12.65
C ILE A 361 19.32 -17.61 11.67
N VAL A 362 18.64 -18.07 10.63
CA VAL A 362 19.30 -18.82 9.56
C VAL A 362 19.82 -17.86 8.50
N THR A 363 21.12 -17.90 8.23
CA THR A 363 21.79 -17.09 7.21
C THR A 363 22.54 -17.99 6.23
N GLY A 364 23.22 -17.39 5.24
CA GLY A 364 24.00 -18.11 4.23
C GLY A 364 23.16 -18.74 3.10
N ILE A 365 21.86 -18.43 3.02
CA ILE A 365 20.96 -18.94 1.97
C ILE A 365 21.38 -18.36 0.61
N HIS A 366 21.71 -19.24 -0.34
CA HIS A 366 22.27 -18.85 -1.64
C HIS A 366 21.94 -19.87 -2.72
N GLY A 367 21.29 -19.39 -3.78
CA GLY A 367 20.93 -20.19 -4.94
C GLY A 367 20.21 -21.49 -4.60
N ASN A 368 20.51 -22.54 -5.35
CA ASN A 368 19.92 -23.86 -5.18
C ASN A 368 20.77 -24.80 -4.30
N ASP A 369 21.96 -24.38 -3.89
CA ASP A 369 22.91 -25.25 -3.19
C ASP A 369 22.91 -25.02 -1.67
N SER A 370 22.45 -23.84 -1.23
CA SER A 370 22.42 -23.44 0.18
C SER A 370 21.02 -23.02 0.60
N LYS A 371 20.36 -23.82 1.45
CA LYS A 371 18.92 -23.70 1.76
C LYS A 371 18.59 -23.98 3.23
N VAL A 372 17.40 -23.55 3.63
CA VAL A 372 16.75 -23.92 4.89
C VAL A 372 15.42 -24.61 4.62
N THR A 373 15.09 -25.65 5.40
CA THR A 373 13.84 -26.40 5.28
C THR A 373 13.13 -26.50 6.61
N PHE A 374 11.92 -25.95 6.67
CA PHE A 374 10.97 -26.15 7.75
C PHE A 374 10.18 -27.44 7.46
N SER A 375 9.98 -28.26 8.49
CA SER A 375 9.32 -29.56 8.38
C SER A 375 8.19 -29.68 9.40
N ASN A 376 7.38 -30.72 9.25
CA ASN A 376 6.23 -31.02 10.10
C ASN A 376 5.15 -29.93 10.06
N ILE A 377 4.98 -29.29 8.90
CA ILE A 377 4.04 -28.18 8.74
C ILE A 377 2.63 -28.74 8.54
N GLU A 378 1.69 -28.24 9.35
CA GLU A 378 0.29 -28.62 9.26
C GLU A 378 -0.36 -27.92 8.07
N GLY A 379 -0.79 -28.73 7.10
CA GLY A 379 -1.57 -28.27 5.97
C GLY A 379 -3.03 -28.68 6.10
N SER A 380 -3.90 -27.81 5.62
CA SER A 380 -5.36 -28.00 5.62
C SER A 380 -5.87 -28.75 4.38
N GLY A 381 -5.03 -28.87 3.33
CA GLY A 381 -5.45 -29.31 2.00
C GLY A 381 -6.12 -28.20 1.17
N LYS A 382 -6.13 -26.96 1.66
CA LYS A 382 -6.54 -25.73 0.97
C LYS A 382 -5.36 -24.74 0.94
N PRO A 383 -5.39 -23.71 0.08
CA PRO A 383 -4.41 -22.63 0.13
C PRO A 383 -4.37 -21.98 1.52
N GLN A 384 -3.16 -21.74 2.04
CA GLN A 384 -2.92 -21.10 3.34
C GLN A 384 -1.91 -19.99 3.19
N TRP A 385 -2.18 -18.85 3.83
CA TRP A 385 -1.18 -17.80 3.95
C TRP A 385 -0.01 -18.28 4.82
N VAL A 386 1.20 -17.95 4.41
CA VAL A 386 2.42 -18.17 5.15
C VAL A 386 3.23 -16.89 5.16
N SER A 387 3.46 -16.34 6.34
CA SER A 387 4.31 -15.17 6.54
C SER A 387 5.73 -15.60 6.84
N PHE A 388 6.67 -15.09 6.05
CA PHE A 388 8.10 -15.36 6.19
C PHE A 388 8.74 -14.18 6.90
N TYR A 389 9.20 -14.40 8.12
CA TYR A 389 9.89 -13.39 8.92
C TYR A 389 11.38 -13.44 8.62
N TYR A 390 11.95 -12.29 8.26
CA TYR A 390 13.28 -12.22 7.69
C TYR A 390 14.02 -10.92 8.02
N GLN A 391 15.33 -10.96 7.87
CA GLN A 391 16.22 -9.79 7.83
C GLN A 391 16.95 -9.74 6.48
N ASN A 392 17.04 -8.55 5.88
CA ASN A 392 17.84 -8.33 4.67
C ASN A 392 18.68 -7.05 4.84
N THR A 393 19.96 -7.18 5.18
CA THR A 393 20.80 -6.03 5.54
C THR A 393 21.53 -5.37 4.37
N ASP A 394 21.09 -5.57 3.13
CA ASP A 394 21.79 -5.06 1.94
C ASP A 394 21.83 -3.52 1.87
N ASP A 395 20.99 -2.82 2.65
CA ASP A 395 21.03 -1.36 2.77
C ASP A 395 22.16 -0.82 3.65
N MET A 396 22.89 -1.70 4.34
CA MET A 396 24.09 -1.39 5.14
C MET A 396 23.91 -0.34 6.24
N GLY A 397 22.70 0.20 6.45
CA GLY A 397 22.40 1.25 7.41
C GLY A 397 22.55 2.67 6.86
N PHE A 398 22.62 2.88 5.54
CA PHE A 398 22.57 4.22 4.92
C PHE A 398 21.14 4.81 4.92
N GLY A 399 20.34 4.40 5.90
CA GLY A 399 18.91 4.64 6.09
C GLY A 399 18.51 6.10 5.89
N ASP A 400 17.33 6.28 5.29
CA ASP A 400 16.56 7.52 5.15
C ASP A 400 17.22 8.72 4.44
N GLN A 401 18.49 8.64 4.04
CA GLN A 401 19.16 9.76 3.35
C GLN A 401 18.88 9.74 1.83
N PRO A 402 18.37 10.84 1.24
CA PRO A 402 18.36 11.03 -0.19
C PRO A 402 19.81 11.15 -0.67
N GLY A 403 20.30 10.16 -1.42
CA GLY A 403 21.65 10.17 -1.97
C GLY A 403 22.75 9.66 -1.04
N GLY A 404 22.43 8.84 -0.04
CA GLY A 404 23.43 8.01 0.61
C GLY A 404 24.17 7.19 -0.46
N SER A 405 25.36 7.66 -0.87
CA SER A 405 26.20 6.93 -1.83
C SER A 405 26.63 5.65 -1.12
N PRO A 406 26.16 4.47 -1.53
CA PRO A 406 26.60 3.23 -0.90
C PRO A 406 27.99 2.93 -1.45
N ASP A 407 29.01 3.70 -1.10
CA ASP A 407 30.33 3.43 -1.68
C ASP A 407 31.51 3.96 -0.88
N ARG A 408 32.02 3.10 0.00
CA ARG A 408 33.45 3.09 0.31
C ARG A 408 34.21 2.06 -0.56
N ILE A 409 33.54 1.06 -1.17
CA ILE A 409 34.14 -0.09 -1.90
C ILE A 409 33.23 -0.70 -3.02
N LYS A 410 32.53 0.09 -3.83
CA LYS A 410 31.65 -0.31 -4.95
C LYS A 410 30.51 -1.29 -4.62
N GLY A 411 30.05 -1.31 -3.38
CA GLY A 411 28.90 -2.13 -2.97
C GLY A 411 27.60 -1.46 -3.38
N THR A 412 26.84 -2.03 -4.32
CA THR A 412 25.53 -1.48 -4.68
C THR A 412 24.49 -1.85 -3.64
N TRP A 413 23.79 -0.84 -3.09
CA TRP A 413 22.54 -1.05 -2.35
C TRP A 413 21.61 -1.95 -3.18
N GLN A 414 20.99 -2.92 -2.53
CA GLN A 414 20.00 -3.80 -3.15
C GLN A 414 18.65 -3.58 -2.47
N LEU A 415 17.64 -3.19 -3.26
CA LEU A 415 16.27 -2.95 -2.77
C LEU A 415 15.65 -4.20 -2.14
N ARG A 416 16.00 -5.38 -2.63
CA ARG A 416 15.43 -6.66 -2.18
C ARG A 416 16.34 -7.82 -2.54
N ARG A 417 16.22 -8.87 -1.75
CA ARG A 417 16.59 -10.24 -2.13
C ARG A 417 15.34 -10.98 -2.62
N ILE A 418 15.55 -12.05 -3.39
CA ILE A 418 14.47 -12.91 -3.84
C ILE A 418 14.82 -14.34 -3.42
N SER A 419 13.95 -14.96 -2.63
CA SER A 419 14.11 -16.36 -2.26
C SER A 419 13.18 -17.25 -3.09
N SER A 420 13.64 -18.47 -3.38
CA SER A 420 12.77 -19.55 -3.88
C SER A 420 12.06 -20.17 -2.68
N VAL A 421 10.77 -20.45 -2.82
CA VAL A 421 9.99 -21.19 -1.83
C VAL A 421 9.41 -22.42 -2.52
N ILE A 422 9.73 -23.60 -1.99
CA ILE A 422 9.34 -24.90 -2.56
C ILE A 422 8.62 -25.70 -1.48
N VAL A 423 7.37 -26.08 -1.77
CA VAL A 423 6.55 -26.93 -0.88
C VAL A 423 6.74 -28.39 -1.25
N ASN A 424 6.96 -29.26 -0.26
CA ASN A 424 7.02 -30.73 -0.43
C ASN A 424 8.00 -31.20 -1.53
N ASN A 425 9.09 -30.45 -1.74
CA ASN A 425 10.09 -30.71 -2.79
C ASN A 425 9.53 -30.71 -4.23
N LYS A 426 8.37 -30.07 -4.47
CA LYS A 426 7.77 -29.86 -5.80
C LYS A 426 8.50 -28.72 -6.52
N THR A 427 9.68 -29.02 -7.07
CA THR A 427 10.57 -28.03 -7.70
C THR A 427 9.97 -27.33 -8.92
N GLU A 428 8.93 -27.92 -9.50
CA GLU A 428 8.12 -27.39 -10.60
C GLU A 428 7.10 -26.32 -10.16
N GLU A 429 6.79 -26.24 -8.86
CA GLU A 429 5.87 -25.27 -8.24
C GLU A 429 6.65 -24.27 -7.37
N VAL A 430 7.70 -23.65 -7.93
CA VAL A 430 8.53 -22.68 -7.20
C VAL A 430 7.84 -21.33 -7.09
N GLU A 431 7.72 -20.84 -5.86
CA GLU A 431 7.23 -19.49 -5.58
C GLU A 431 8.38 -18.50 -5.37
N SER A 432 8.17 -17.24 -5.77
CA SER A 432 9.15 -16.16 -5.58
C SER A 432 8.77 -15.28 -4.38
N LEU A 433 9.65 -15.26 -3.39
CA LEU A 433 9.47 -14.49 -2.15
C LEU A 433 10.30 -13.21 -2.20
N TYR A 434 9.66 -12.06 -2.31
CA TYR A 434 10.35 -10.76 -2.37
C TYR A 434 10.59 -10.26 -0.95
N GLN A 435 11.88 -10.12 -0.61
CA GLN A 435 12.34 -9.75 0.72
C GLN A 435 13.05 -8.40 0.64
N ARG A 436 12.28 -7.32 0.84
CA ARG A 436 12.77 -5.93 0.89
C ARG A 436 13.91 -5.78 1.87
N ASP A 437 14.83 -4.88 1.58
CA ASP A 437 15.87 -4.53 2.55
C ASP A 437 15.26 -4.12 3.90
N THR A 438 15.96 -4.44 4.97
CA THR A 438 15.63 -4.13 6.35
C THR A 438 16.86 -3.48 7.01
N HIS A 439 16.64 -2.76 8.09
CA HIS A 439 17.74 -2.36 8.95
C HIS A 439 18.33 -3.58 9.67
N LYS A 440 19.63 -3.51 9.99
CA LYS A 440 20.31 -4.51 10.81
C LYS A 440 19.59 -4.66 12.15
N GLY A 441 19.25 -5.89 12.52
CA GLY A 441 18.51 -6.19 13.74
C GLY A 441 17.00 -5.95 13.65
N ILE A 442 16.48 -5.61 12.47
CA ILE A 442 15.04 -5.45 12.24
C ILE A 442 14.53 -6.63 11.41
N ILE A 443 13.60 -7.37 12.01
CA ILE A 443 12.82 -8.41 11.35
C ILE A 443 11.56 -7.77 10.77
N LEU A 444 11.31 -8.01 9.49
CA LEU A 444 10.02 -7.75 8.84
C LEU A 444 9.45 -9.07 8.33
N SER A 445 8.21 -9.06 7.86
CA SER A 445 7.57 -10.22 7.24
C SER A 445 7.10 -9.92 5.81
N THR A 446 7.00 -10.97 5.01
CA THR A 446 6.41 -10.94 3.67
C THR A 446 5.64 -12.25 3.44
N PRO A 447 4.43 -12.20 2.86
CA PRO A 447 3.54 -13.37 2.78
C PRO A 447 3.58 -14.08 1.41
N LEU A 448 3.27 -15.38 1.41
CA LEU A 448 2.85 -16.13 0.23
C LEU A 448 1.59 -16.93 0.54
N LEU A 449 0.74 -17.14 -0.47
CA LEU A 449 -0.36 -18.08 -0.41
C LEU A 449 0.13 -19.42 -0.96
N LEU A 450 0.23 -20.43 -0.11
CA LEU A 450 0.83 -21.73 -0.47
C LEU A 450 -0.20 -22.86 -0.42
N ASN A 451 -0.07 -23.81 -1.35
CA ASN A 451 -0.88 -25.02 -1.39
C ASN A 451 -0.25 -26.11 -0.51
N LEU A 452 -0.67 -26.19 0.76
CA LEU A 452 -0.21 -27.22 1.69
C LEU A 452 -1.14 -28.45 1.62
N GLU A 453 -0.56 -29.64 1.53
CA GLU A 453 -1.31 -30.89 1.54
C GLU A 453 -1.92 -31.15 2.93
N LYS A 454 -3.03 -31.85 3.00
CA LYS A 454 -3.68 -32.11 4.28
C LYS A 454 -2.80 -32.97 5.19
N GLY A 455 -2.51 -32.47 6.40
CA GLY A 455 -1.75 -33.16 7.44
C GLY A 455 -0.42 -32.49 7.77
N SER A 456 0.30 -33.05 8.73
CA SER A 456 1.53 -32.47 9.28
C SER A 456 2.80 -32.85 8.51
N HIS A 457 2.71 -33.45 7.33
CA HIS A 457 3.90 -33.96 6.61
C HIS A 457 4.54 -32.90 5.70
N ASN A 458 3.99 -31.69 5.65
CA ASN A 458 4.47 -30.69 4.70
C ASN A 458 5.86 -30.18 5.07
N THR A 459 6.61 -29.82 4.04
CA THR A 459 7.88 -29.11 4.15
C THR A 459 7.83 -27.83 3.33
N ILE A 460 8.51 -26.78 3.83
CA ILE A 460 8.74 -25.54 3.11
C ILE A 460 10.25 -25.33 3.06
N THR A 461 10.81 -25.37 1.85
CA THR A 461 12.23 -25.16 1.61
C THR A 461 12.46 -23.79 0.99
N ILE A 462 13.38 -23.02 1.57
CA ILE A 462 13.73 -21.67 1.16
C ILE A 462 15.17 -21.68 0.63
N GLY A 463 15.33 -21.29 -0.64
CA GLY A 463 16.63 -21.08 -1.29
C GLY A 463 16.75 -19.66 -1.84
N GLY A 464 17.79 -19.39 -2.63
CA GLY A 464 17.98 -18.09 -3.29
C GLY A 464 17.55 -18.10 -4.76
N LEU A 465 17.03 -16.97 -5.25
CA LEU A 465 16.72 -16.70 -6.65
C LEU A 465 17.41 -15.42 -7.12
N SER A 466 17.64 -15.31 -8.43
CA SER A 466 18.27 -14.14 -9.02
C SER A 466 17.39 -12.90 -8.85
N ASN A 467 17.95 -11.85 -8.28
CA ASN A 467 17.39 -10.49 -8.31
C ASN A 467 18.01 -9.62 -9.42
N GLY A 468 18.78 -10.23 -10.32
CA GLY A 468 19.55 -9.54 -11.37
C GLY A 468 20.96 -9.10 -10.95
N GLN A 469 21.31 -9.21 -9.67
CA GLN A 469 22.63 -8.82 -9.12
C GLN A 469 23.32 -9.99 -8.40
N ASP A 470 22.57 -10.79 -7.66
CA ASP A 470 23.03 -11.98 -6.92
C ASP A 470 21.86 -12.99 -6.82
N VAL A 471 22.11 -14.16 -6.21
CA VAL A 471 21.13 -15.20 -5.90
C VAL A 471 21.02 -15.45 -4.39
N LYS A 472 21.25 -14.42 -3.56
CA LYS A 472 21.10 -14.49 -2.10
C LYS A 472 19.63 -14.54 -1.69
N GLY A 473 19.29 -15.46 -0.79
CA GLY A 473 18.08 -15.36 0.02
C GLY A 473 18.30 -14.43 1.22
N ALA A 474 17.24 -13.87 1.78
CA ALA A 474 17.35 -13.12 3.04
C ALA A 474 17.54 -14.06 4.24
N ASP A 475 18.02 -13.54 5.36
CA ASP A 475 18.19 -14.31 6.59
C ASP A 475 16.79 -14.61 7.17
N ILE A 476 16.52 -15.85 7.60
CA ILE A 476 15.18 -16.30 8.00
C ILE A 476 15.09 -16.49 9.52
N ASP A 477 14.12 -15.83 10.15
CA ASP A 477 13.82 -15.92 11.58
C ASP A 477 12.77 -17.01 11.88
N ARG A 478 11.63 -16.98 11.17
CA ARG A 478 10.56 -17.95 11.36
C ARG A 478 9.58 -17.90 10.19
N ILE A 479 8.72 -18.89 10.13
CA ILE A 479 7.50 -18.82 9.31
C ILE A 479 6.27 -18.92 10.21
N VAL A 480 5.19 -18.26 9.82
CA VAL A 480 3.88 -18.36 10.48
C VAL A 480 2.88 -18.84 9.44
N VAL A 481 2.23 -19.98 9.71
CA VAL A 481 1.26 -20.61 8.80
C VAL A 481 -0.13 -20.37 9.35
N TYR A 482 -0.96 -19.65 8.59
CA TYR A 482 -2.32 -19.29 8.99
C TYR A 482 -3.32 -20.40 8.61
N PRO A 483 -4.49 -20.46 9.26
CA PRO A 483 -5.59 -21.29 8.79
C PRO A 483 -5.98 -20.92 7.34
N PRO A 484 -6.62 -21.83 6.59
CA PRO A 484 -7.16 -21.47 5.29
C PRO A 484 -8.33 -20.50 5.47
N GLU A 485 -8.50 -19.59 4.51
CA GLU A 485 -9.73 -18.79 4.43
C GLU A 485 -10.93 -19.71 4.15
N GLU A 486 -12.06 -19.45 4.82
CA GLU A 486 -13.25 -20.32 4.77
C GLU A 486 -14.05 -20.21 3.47
#